data_AF-A0AA41QEN3-F1
#
_entry.id   AF-A0AA41QEN3-F1
#
_cell.length_a   1.000
_cell.length_b   1.000
_cell.length_c   1.000
_cell.angle_alpha   90.00
_cell.angle_beta   90.00
_cell.angle_gamma   90.00
#
_symmetry.space_group_name_H-M   'P 1'
#
loop_
_entity.id
_entity.type
_entity.pdbx_description
1 polymer ?
#
loop_
_entity_poly.entity_id
_entity_poly.type
_entity_poly.pdbx_seq_one_letter_code
_entity_poly.pdbx_strand_id
1 'polypeptide(L)'
;MSRAEGLAVAWDFLAAARSGLGQVARLLTVHDLPAPADLAAELRERVSDLYDVVRKEADAAHRAENPGAYDEHGRWIGKGKS
;
A
#
# COMPACT_ATOMS: atom_id res chain seq x y z
N MET A 1 2.52 7.21 -17.91
CA MET A 1 2.17 6.51 -16.67
C MET A 1 0.75 6.02 -16.80
N SER A 2 0.52 4.71 -16.67
CA SER A 2 -0.83 4.13 -16.66
C SER A 2 -1.54 4.33 -15.31
N ARG A 3 -2.82 3.97 -15.23
CA ARG A 3 -3.57 4.03 -13.95
C ARG A 3 -2.97 3.03 -12.96
N ALA A 4 -2.63 1.82 -13.42
CA ALA A 4 -1.99 0.82 -12.58
C ALA A 4 -0.63 1.29 -12.06
N GLU A 5 0.21 1.90 -12.92
CA GLU A 5 1.51 2.44 -12.51
C GLU A 5 1.37 3.57 -11.47
N GLY A 6 0.43 4.51 -11.67
CA GLY A 6 0.20 5.58 -10.71
C GLY A 6 -0.30 5.09 -9.35
N LEU A 7 -1.20 4.10 -9.36
CA LEU A 7 -1.70 3.48 -8.12
C LEU A 7 -0.64 2.64 -7.41
N ALA A 8 0.24 1.95 -8.16
CA ALA A 8 1.37 1.22 -7.59
C ALA A 8 2.36 2.19 -6.89
N VAL A 9 2.65 3.34 -7.50
CA VAL A 9 3.49 4.37 -6.87
C VAL A 9 2.84 4.94 -5.60
N ALA A 10 1.54 5.22 -5.65
CA ALA A 10 0.80 5.67 -4.46
C ALA A 10 0.81 4.61 -3.35
N TRP A 11 0.67 3.35 -3.72
CA TRP A 11 0.75 2.20 -2.82
C TRP A 11 2.12 2.09 -2.15
N ASP A 12 3.21 2.30 -2.88
CA ASP A 12 4.58 2.32 -2.34
C ASP A 12 4.79 3.47 -1.34
N PHE A 13 4.28 4.67 -1.63
CA PHE A 13 4.35 5.79 -0.69
C PHE A 13 3.59 5.50 0.61
N LEU A 14 2.42 4.87 0.52
CA LEU A 14 1.65 4.46 1.70
C LEU A 14 2.37 3.38 2.51
N ALA A 15 3.04 2.43 1.84
CA ALA A 15 3.86 1.42 2.50
C ALA A 15 4.99 2.06 3.32
N ALA A 16 5.70 3.01 2.71
CA ALA A 16 6.78 3.75 3.35
C ALA A 16 6.26 4.58 4.53
N ALA A 17 5.14 5.30 4.36
CA ALA A 17 4.51 6.09 5.42
C ALA A 17 4.08 5.22 6.61
N ARG A 18 3.45 4.06 6.36
CA ARG A 18 3.04 3.10 7.42
C ARG A 18 4.25 2.61 8.22
N SER A 19 5.35 2.29 7.54
CA SER A 19 6.59 1.86 8.19
C SER A 19 7.21 2.98 9.02
N GLY A 20 7.30 4.20 8.44
CA GLY A 20 7.83 5.38 9.11
C GLY A 20 7.04 5.74 10.38
N LEU A 21 5.71 5.76 10.31
CA LEU A 21 4.86 6.05 11.47
C LEU A 21 5.01 5.01 12.59
N GLY A 22 5.21 3.74 12.25
CA GLY A 22 5.51 2.69 13.23
C GLY A 22 6.85 2.92 13.95
N GLN A 23 7.87 3.38 13.23
CA GLN A 23 9.16 3.74 13.83
C GLN A 23 9.05 5.00 14.70
N VAL A 24 8.30 6.01 14.25
CA VAL A 24 8.02 7.23 15.02
C VAL A 24 7.31 6.91 16.32
N ALA A 25 6.24 6.11 16.30
CA ALA A 25 5.52 5.70 17.49
C ALA A 25 6.45 5.00 18.50
N ARG A 26 7.30 4.08 18.02
CA ARG A 26 8.30 3.40 18.86
C ARG A 26 9.30 4.37 19.48
N LEU A 27 9.87 5.28 18.69
CA LEU A 27 10.85 6.25 19.18
C LEU A 27 10.23 7.20 20.21
N LEU A 28 9.02 7.70 19.96
CA LEU A 28 8.31 8.58 20.89
C LEU A 28 7.99 7.86 22.21
N THR A 29 7.63 6.58 22.15
CA THR A 29 7.44 5.74 23.35
C THR A 29 8.73 5.62 24.16
N VAL A 30 9.88 5.39 23.49
CA VAL A 30 11.20 5.29 24.13
C VAL A 30 11.64 6.60 24.80
N HIS A 31 11.12 7.74 24.33
CA HIS A 31 11.43 9.07 24.85
C HIS A 31 10.35 9.65 25.78
N ASP A 32 9.50 8.79 26.37
CA ASP A 32 8.44 9.19 27.32
C ASP A 32 7.45 10.24 26.77
N LEU A 33 7.14 10.14 25.46
CA LEU A 33 6.15 10.97 24.77
C LEU A 33 4.94 10.11 24.34
N PRO A 34 4.08 9.65 25.29
CA PRO A 34 3.03 8.68 25.00
C PRO A 34 1.93 9.25 24.09
N ALA A 35 1.43 10.47 24.34
CA ALA A 35 0.36 11.03 23.50
C ALA A 35 0.79 11.25 22.03
N PRO A 36 2.00 11.76 21.74
CA PRO A 36 2.52 11.75 20.37
C PRO A 36 2.73 10.35 19.77
N ALA A 37 3.13 9.36 20.58
CA ALA A 37 3.29 7.98 20.13
C ALA A 37 1.94 7.37 19.73
N ASP A 38 0.89 7.60 20.52
CA ASP A 38 -0.48 7.16 20.23
C ASP A 38 -1.00 7.81 18.94
N LEU A 39 -0.78 9.11 18.75
CA LEU A 39 -1.13 9.80 17.49
C LEU A 39 -0.41 9.19 16.29
N ALA A 40 0.88 8.87 16.41
CA ALA A 40 1.63 8.21 15.34
C ALA A 40 1.10 6.80 15.04
N ALA A 41 0.67 6.06 16.06
CA ALA A 41 0.02 4.76 15.90
C ALA A 41 -1.35 4.89 15.21
N GLU A 42 -2.19 5.85 15.60
CA GLU A 42 -3.48 6.09 14.95
C GLU A 42 -3.32 6.48 13.47
N LEU A 43 -2.37 7.37 13.17
CA LEU A 43 -2.05 7.74 11.79
C LEU A 43 -1.58 6.52 10.99
N ARG A 44 -0.77 5.64 11.61
CA ARG A 44 -0.31 4.41 10.97
C ARG A 44 -1.48 3.51 10.58
N GLU A 45 -2.48 3.34 11.45
CA GLU A 45 -3.66 2.53 11.14
C GLU A 45 -4.46 3.13 9.98
N ARG A 46 -4.71 4.44 10.00
CA ARG A 46 -5.40 5.14 8.88
C ARG A 46 -4.65 5.01 7.57
N VAL A 47 -3.32 5.08 7.59
CA VAL A 47 -2.48 4.83 6.40
C VAL A 47 -2.57 3.37 5.96
N SER A 48 -2.67 2.42 6.89
CA SER A 48 -2.86 1.00 6.57
C SER A 48 -4.21 0.74 5.88
N ASP A 49 -5.28 1.39 6.33
CA ASP A 49 -6.59 1.30 5.69
C ASP A 49 -6.54 1.84 4.25
N LEU A 50 -5.90 3.01 4.06
CA LEU A 50 -5.73 3.60 2.74
C LEU A 50 -4.82 2.74 1.83
N TYR A 51 -3.76 2.16 2.40
CA TYR A 51 -2.89 1.22 1.70
C TYR A 51 -3.68 0.04 1.12
N ASP A 52 -4.59 -0.56 1.89
CA ASP A 52 -5.38 -1.70 1.44
C ASP A 52 -6.38 -1.33 0.34
N VAL A 53 -6.96 -0.13 0.42
CA VAL A 53 -7.85 0.39 -0.64
C VAL A 53 -7.06 0.62 -1.93
N VAL A 54 -5.94 1.33 -1.86
CA VAL A 54 -5.13 1.64 -3.04
C VAL A 54 -4.54 0.38 -3.66
N ARG A 55 -4.12 -0.61 -2.84
CA ARG A 55 -3.66 -1.92 -3.34
C ARG A 55 -4.72 -2.61 -4.18
N LYS A 56 -5.97 -2.68 -3.70
CA LYS A 56 -7.09 -3.31 -4.43
C LYS A 56 -7.37 -2.59 -5.74
N GLU A 57 -7.31 -1.26 -5.74
CA GLU A 57 -7.50 -0.46 -6.96
C GLU A 57 -6.35 -0.64 -7.95
N ALA A 58 -5.11 -0.73 -7.48
CA ALA A 58 -3.93 -1.02 -8.30
C ALA A 58 -4.05 -2.41 -8.95
N ASP A 59 -4.44 -3.43 -8.18
CA ASP A 59 -4.66 -4.79 -8.68
C ASP A 59 -5.79 -4.84 -9.73
N ALA A 60 -6.88 -4.10 -9.51
CA ALA A 60 -7.97 -3.99 -10.47
C ALA A 60 -7.54 -3.26 -11.75
N ALA A 61 -6.80 -2.16 -11.63
CA ALA A 61 -6.26 -1.43 -12.77
C ALA A 61 -5.30 -2.31 -13.58
N HIS A 62 -4.40 -3.02 -12.92
CA HIS A 62 -3.42 -3.88 -13.58
C HIS A 62 -4.09 -5.03 -14.34
N ARG A 63 -5.15 -5.64 -13.78
CA ARG A 63 -5.99 -6.63 -14.48
C ARG A 63 -6.70 -6.05 -15.70
N ALA A 64 -7.29 -4.86 -15.57
CA ALA A 64 -7.96 -4.20 -16.69
C ALA A 64 -6.99 -3.83 -17.82
N GLU A 65 -5.75 -3.45 -17.47
CA GLU A 65 -4.69 -3.11 -18.43
C GLU A 65 -4.00 -4.34 -19.03
N ASN A 66 -4.07 -5.52 -18.38
CA ASN A 66 -3.40 -6.74 -18.81
C ASN A 66 -4.35 -7.97 -18.78
N PRO A 67 -5.47 -7.97 -19.52
CA PRO A 67 -6.50 -9.01 -19.42
C PRO A 67 -6.01 -10.42 -19.79
N GLY A 68 -4.98 -10.54 -20.64
CA GLY A 68 -4.38 -11.83 -21.01
C GLY A 68 -3.30 -12.34 -20.06
N ALA A 69 -2.96 -11.60 -19.00
CA ALA A 69 -1.90 -11.95 -18.07
C ALA A 69 -2.41 -12.54 -16.74
N TYR A 70 -3.71 -12.82 -16.66
CA TYR A 70 -4.38 -13.40 -15.50
C TYR A 70 -5.18 -14.64 -15.91
N ASP A 71 -5.18 -15.67 -15.07
CA ASP A 71 -6.04 -16.85 -15.25
C ASP A 71 -7.52 -16.55 -14.93
N GLU A 72 -8.40 -17.52 -15.17
CA GLU A 72 -9.85 -17.41 -14.88
C GLU A 72 -10.17 -17.18 -13.40
N HIS A 73 -9.23 -17.46 -12.50
CA HIS A 73 -9.32 -17.22 -11.07
C HIS A 73 -8.70 -15.88 -10.64
N GLY A 74 -8.21 -15.07 -11.59
CA GLY A 74 -7.59 -13.78 -11.34
C GLY A 74 -6.17 -13.87 -10.77
N ARG A 75 -5.49 -15.02 -10.92
CA ARG A 75 -4.07 -15.17 -10.56
C ARG A 75 -3.19 -14.71 -11.72
N TRP A 76 -2.15 -13.96 -11.39
CA TRP A 76 -1.16 -13.52 -12.36
C TRP A 76 -0.41 -14.72 -12.96
N ILE A 77 -0.46 -14.87 -14.28
CA ILE A 77 0.24 -15.93 -15.04
C ILE A 77 1.40 -15.38 -15.89
N GLY A 78 1.69 -14.08 -15.76
CA GLY A 78 2.72 -13.39 -16.53
C GLY A 78 2.22 -12.89 -17.88
N LYS A 79 3.01 -12.07 -18.57
CA LYS A 79 2.75 -11.77 -19.98
C LYS A 79 2.93 -13.08 -20.74
N GLY A 80 1.82 -13.65 -21.23
CA GLY A 80 1.88 -14.72 -22.22
C GLY A 80 2.89 -14.31 -23.28
N LYS A 81 3.92 -15.15 -23.51
CA LYS A 81 4.81 -14.95 -24.65
C LYS A 81 3.93 -15.01 -25.89
N SER A 82 3.66 -13.84 -26.47
CA SER A 82 3.29 -13.73 -27.87
C SER A 82 4.39 -14.32 -28.74
#